data_AF-A0A357YX96-F1
#
_entry.id   AF-A0A357YX96-F1
#
_cell.length_a   1.000
_cell.length_b   1.000
_cell.length_c   1.000
_cell.angle_alpha   90.00
_cell.angle_beta   90.00
_cell.angle_gamma   90.00
#
_symmetry.space_group_name_H-M   'P 1'
#
loop_
_entity.id
_entity.type
_entity.pdbx_description
1 polymer ?
#
loop_
_entity_poly.entity_id
_entity_poly.type
_entity_poly.pdbx_seq_one_letter_code
_entity_poly.pdbx_strand_id
1 'polypeptide(L)'
;MTILMTAEDLYAEMEQMPSSERTRFFLMLASKAFREDDYTHDQVFGDAYHEPFSVPEAAEYLEVSVSTLRRYVQSGKLKPAQVVGRSQLFNASDLRMFKRSKSAAG
;
A
#
# COMPACT_ATOMS: atom_id res chain seq x y z
N MET A 1 -20.31 14.06 -14.49
CA MET A 1 -20.19 12.79 -15.23
C MET A 1 -18.84 12.21 -14.84
N THR A 2 -18.81 11.27 -13.91
CA THR A 2 -17.56 10.71 -13.35
C THR A 2 -17.12 9.59 -14.30
N ILE A 3 -16.00 9.79 -14.99
CA ILE A 3 -15.44 8.75 -15.86
C ILE A 3 -14.77 7.74 -14.93
N LEU A 4 -15.35 6.54 -14.82
CA LEU A 4 -14.73 5.38 -14.19
C LEU A 4 -13.68 4.86 -15.16
N MET A 5 -12.46 5.37 -15.02
CA MET A 5 -11.31 4.96 -15.82
C MET A 5 -10.46 4.05 -14.93
N THR A 6 -10.25 2.81 -15.36
CA THR A 6 -9.38 1.88 -14.62
C THR A 6 -7.91 2.13 -14.96
N ALA A 7 -7.00 1.57 -14.16
CA ALA A 7 -5.56 1.63 -14.45
C ALA A 7 -5.23 0.94 -15.78
N GLU A 8 -5.99 -0.09 -16.16
CA GLU A 8 -5.84 -0.82 -17.43
C GLU A 8 -6.28 0.05 -18.62
N ASP A 9 -7.39 0.78 -18.48
CA ASP A 9 -7.86 1.71 -19.52
C ASP A 9 -6.84 2.85 -19.75
N LEU A 10 -6.30 3.40 -18.67
CA LEU A 10 -5.26 4.43 -18.73
C LEU A 10 -4.00 3.90 -19.43
N TYR A 11 -3.58 2.68 -19.11
CA TYR A 11 -2.42 2.05 -19.73
C TYR A 11 -2.61 1.85 -21.24
N ALA A 12 -3.79 1.39 -21.66
CA ALA A 12 -4.13 1.21 -23.06
C ALA A 12 -4.08 2.53 -23.84
N GLU A 13 -4.56 3.63 -23.27
CA GLU A 13 -4.45 4.95 -23.89
C GLU A 13 -3.01 5.43 -24.02
N MET A 14 -2.17 5.19 -23.01
CA MET A 14 -0.76 5.56 -23.05
C MET A 14 0.02 4.79 -24.13
N GLU A 15 -0.38 3.56 -24.44
CA GLU A 15 0.22 2.76 -25.51
C GLU A 15 0.00 3.42 -26.88
N GLN A 16 -1.15 4.06 -27.08
CA GLN A 16 -1.50 4.76 -28.32
C GLN A 16 -0.81 6.13 -28.46
N MET A 17 -0.25 6.68 -27.39
CA MET A 17 0.46 7.96 -27.43
C MET A 17 1.83 7.85 -28.12
N PRO A 18 2.24 8.85 -28.93
CA PRO A 18 3.61 8.98 -29.41
C PRO A 18 4.62 9.03 -28.26
N SER A 19 5.84 8.52 -28.51
CA SER A 19 6.89 8.41 -27.49
C SER A 19 7.24 9.74 -26.80
N SER A 20 7.26 10.84 -27.54
CA SER A 20 7.52 12.19 -27.03
C SER A 20 6.42 12.70 -26.08
N GLU A 21 5.16 12.40 -26.40
CA GLU A 21 4.00 12.77 -25.60
C GLU A 21 3.92 11.93 -24.33
N ARG A 22 4.12 10.62 -24.44
CA ARG A 22 4.19 9.69 -23.31
C ARG A 22 5.28 10.10 -22.32
N THR A 23 6.46 10.48 -22.81
CA THR A 23 7.57 10.96 -21.98
C THR A 23 7.21 12.23 -21.22
N ARG A 24 6.55 13.18 -21.89
CA ARG A 24 6.10 14.44 -21.28
C ARG A 24 5.00 14.20 -20.25
N PHE A 25 4.10 13.27 -20.51
CA PHE A 25 3.07 12.83 -19.56
C PHE A 25 3.70 12.22 -18.30
N PHE A 26 4.65 11.30 -18.44
CA PHE A 26 5.36 10.72 -17.29
C PHE A 26 6.13 11.77 -16.49
N LEU A 27 6.78 12.73 -17.15
CA LEU A 27 7.45 13.85 -16.47
C LEU A 27 6.45 14.73 -15.71
N MET A 28 5.28 14.98 -16.29
CA MET A 28 4.20 15.72 -15.64
C MET A 28 3.59 14.95 -14.46
N LEU A 29 3.38 13.65 -14.59
CA LEU A 29 2.90 12.76 -13.53
C LEU A 29 3.92 12.71 -12.38
N ALA A 30 5.19 12.43 -12.70
CA ALA A 30 6.28 12.44 -11.72
C ALA A 30 6.37 13.77 -10.96
N SER A 31 6.21 14.88 -11.67
CA SER A 31 6.31 16.23 -11.10
C SER A 31 5.03 16.76 -10.45
N LYS A 32 3.88 16.08 -10.54
CA LYS A 32 2.61 16.56 -9.94
C LYS A 32 1.92 15.53 -9.05
N ALA A 33 1.93 14.25 -9.41
CA ALA A 33 1.27 13.18 -8.66
C ALA A 33 2.08 12.74 -7.42
N PHE A 34 3.36 13.09 -7.35
CA PHE A 34 4.25 12.73 -6.24
C PHE A 34 4.89 13.96 -5.57
N ARG A 35 4.37 15.18 -5.82
CA ARG A 35 4.78 16.34 -4.99
C ARG A 35 4.31 16.10 -3.55
N GLU A 36 5.21 16.37 -2.63
CA GLU A 36 5.19 16.04 -1.20
C GLU A 36 4.10 16.73 -0.35
N ASP A 37 2.98 17.13 -0.94
CA ASP A 37 1.85 17.68 -0.19
C ASP A 37 0.75 16.59 -0.04
N ASP A 38 0.81 15.92 1.11
CA ASP A 38 -0.33 15.38 1.88
C ASP A 38 -1.28 14.33 1.29
N TYR A 39 -0.92 13.54 0.28
CA TYR A 39 -1.70 12.33 0.01
C TYR A 39 -1.40 11.26 1.05
N THR A 40 -2.29 11.14 2.03
CA THR A 40 -2.28 10.02 2.97
C THR A 40 -2.55 8.71 2.22
N HIS A 41 -2.01 7.58 2.72
CA HIS A 41 -2.25 6.25 2.15
C HIS A 41 -3.77 5.96 1.94
N ASP A 42 -4.62 6.48 2.84
CA ASP A 42 -6.08 6.42 2.71
C ASP A 42 -6.64 7.20 1.52
N GLN A 43 -6.01 8.29 1.07
CA GLN A 43 -6.51 9.06 -0.07
C GLN A 43 -6.11 8.45 -1.42
N VAL A 44 -5.06 7.63 -1.45
CA VAL A 44 -4.57 6.97 -2.68
C VAL A 44 -5.11 5.54 -2.79
N PHE A 45 -5.29 4.86 -1.66
CA PHE A 45 -5.66 3.45 -1.61
C PHE A 45 -6.88 3.15 -0.72
N GLY A 46 -7.57 4.17 -0.19
CA GLY A 46 -8.64 3.99 0.81
C GLY A 46 -9.84 3.18 0.34
N ASP A 47 -10.17 3.21 -0.95
CA ASP A 47 -11.24 2.38 -1.52
C ASP A 47 -10.78 0.94 -1.83
N ALA A 48 -9.46 0.68 -1.85
CA ALA A 48 -8.87 -0.63 -2.14
C ALA A 48 -8.43 -1.41 -0.88
N TYR A 49 -8.36 -0.78 0.30
CA TYR A 49 -7.87 -1.40 1.54
C TYR A 49 -8.88 -1.38 2.69
N HIS A 50 -10.12 -1.82 2.41
CA HIS A 50 -11.00 -2.24 3.50
C HIS A 50 -10.80 -3.70 3.93
N GLU A 51 -10.06 -4.49 3.16
CA GLU A 51 -9.75 -5.86 3.57
C GLU A 51 -8.52 -5.91 4.49
N PRO A 52 -8.64 -6.54 5.67
CA PRO A 52 -7.50 -6.80 6.54
C PRO A 52 -6.41 -7.61 5.83
N PHE A 53 -5.14 -7.26 6.06
CA PHE A 53 -3.99 -7.95 5.51
C PHE A 53 -3.88 -9.35 6.10
N SER A 54 -3.72 -10.35 5.24
CA SER A 54 -3.29 -11.69 5.63
C SER A 54 -1.85 -11.70 6.15
N VAL A 55 -1.45 -12.82 6.76
CA VAL A 55 -0.07 -13.00 7.27
C VAL A 55 1.01 -12.75 6.20
N PRO A 56 0.92 -13.27 4.97
CA PRO A 56 1.89 -12.97 3.92
C PRO A 56 1.95 -11.48 3.56
N GLU A 57 0.78 -10.85 3.35
CA GLU A 57 0.69 -9.44 2.93
C GLU A 57 1.20 -8.51 4.03
N ALA A 58 0.90 -8.81 5.30
CA ALA A 58 1.41 -8.04 6.44
C ALA A 58 2.94 -8.17 6.58
N ALA A 59 3.51 -9.34 6.26
CA ALA A 59 4.95 -9.56 6.29
C ALA A 59 5.64 -8.77 5.17
N GLU A 60 5.05 -8.76 3.98
CA GLU A 60 5.49 -7.96 2.83
C GLU A 60 5.43 -6.46 3.14
N TYR A 61 4.30 -5.96 3.68
CA TYR A 61 4.13 -4.56 4.05
C TYR A 61 5.21 -4.06 5.04
N LEU A 62 5.56 -4.91 6.00
CA LEU A 62 6.59 -4.64 7.01
C LEU A 62 8.01 -4.95 6.52
N GLU A 63 8.19 -5.45 5.29
CA GLU A 63 9.46 -5.82 4.69
C GLU A 63 10.24 -6.84 5.56
N VAL A 64 9.54 -7.84 6.10
CA VAL A 64 10.10 -8.90 6.94
C VAL A 64 9.64 -10.28 6.50
N SER A 65 10.32 -11.33 6.96
CA SER A 65 9.83 -12.70 6.76
C SER A 65 8.55 -12.96 7.56
N VAL A 66 7.68 -13.85 7.05
CA VAL A 66 6.51 -14.36 7.78
C VAL A 66 6.88 -14.90 9.16
N SER A 67 8.03 -15.57 9.28
CA SER A 67 8.56 -16.08 10.55
C SER A 67 8.81 -14.95 11.56
N THR A 68 9.34 -13.81 11.08
CA THR A 68 9.57 -12.63 11.91
C THR A 68 8.27 -11.95 12.30
N LEU A 69 7.30 -11.84 11.38
CA LEU A 69 5.95 -11.36 11.70
C LEU A 69 5.31 -12.21 12.80
N ARG A 70 5.34 -13.55 12.67
CA ARG A 70 4.80 -14.47 13.69
C ARG A 70 5.50 -14.29 15.04
N ARG A 71 6.82 -14.04 15.05
CA ARG A 71 7.56 -13.72 16.28
C ARG A 71 7.09 -12.41 16.92
N TYR A 72 6.77 -11.38 16.12
CA TYR A 72 6.19 -10.14 16.65
C TYR A 72 4.81 -10.37 17.28
N VAL A 73 3.99 -11.24 16.66
CA VAL A 73 2.71 -11.63 17.23
C VAL A 73 2.86 -12.42 18.53
N GLN A 74 3.75 -13.41 18.56
CA GLN A 74 4.01 -14.23 19.76
C GLN A 74 4.58 -13.41 20.91
N SER A 75 5.42 -12.41 20.62
CA SER A 75 5.97 -11.50 21.63
C SER A 75 5.01 -10.37 22.03
N GLY A 76 3.80 -10.32 21.45
CA GLY A 76 2.79 -9.29 21.75
C GLY A 76 3.09 -7.92 21.18
N LYS A 77 4.17 -7.77 20.38
CA LYS A 77 4.58 -6.51 19.75
C LYS A 77 3.63 -6.07 18.63
N LEU A 78 2.96 -7.02 18.01
CA LEU A 78 1.94 -6.80 16.99
C LEU A 78 0.75 -7.72 17.31
N LYS A 79 -0.48 -7.24 17.12
CA LYS A 79 -1.68 -8.04 17.38
C LYS A 79 -2.50 -8.16 16.10
N PRO A 80 -3.00 -9.37 15.74
CA PRO A 80 -4.00 -9.50 14.69
C PRO A 80 -5.27 -8.74 15.06
N ALA A 81 -5.87 -8.07 14.10
CA ALA A 81 -7.18 -7.43 14.22
C ALA A 81 -8.30 -8.47 14.26
N GLN A 82 -8.15 -9.55 13.49
CA GLN A 82 -9.11 -10.67 13.48
C GLN A 82 -8.37 -12.00 13.37
N VAL A 83 -8.96 -13.03 13.97
CA VAL A 83 -8.52 -14.41 13.83
C VAL A 83 -9.69 -15.24 13.33
N VAL A 84 -9.57 -15.80 12.13
CA VAL A 84 -10.57 -16.68 11.51
C VAL A 84 -9.96 -18.06 11.40
N GLY A 85 -10.30 -18.95 12.34
CA GLY A 85 -9.68 -20.27 12.45
C GLY A 85 -8.17 -20.15 12.72
N ARG A 86 -7.34 -20.55 11.74
CA ARG A 86 -5.87 -20.44 11.79
C ARG A 86 -5.33 -19.19 11.09
N SER A 87 -6.20 -18.45 10.39
CA SER A 87 -5.84 -17.25 9.66
C SER A 87 -5.83 -16.06 10.60
N GLN A 88 -4.76 -15.26 10.53
CA GLN A 88 -4.62 -14.01 11.26
C GLN A 88 -4.65 -12.87 10.26
N LEU A 89 -5.42 -11.85 10.59
CA LEU A 89 -5.67 -10.69 9.77
C LEU A 89 -5.22 -9.42 10.49
N PHE A 90 -4.65 -8.45 9.77
CA PHE A 90 -4.03 -7.26 10.33
C PHE A 90 -4.57 -5.99 9.67
N ASN A 91 -4.86 -4.96 10.47
CA ASN A 91 -5.28 -3.68 9.92
C ASN A 91 -4.07 -2.92 9.35
N ALA A 92 -4.29 -2.22 8.25
CA ALA A 92 -3.28 -1.34 7.65
C ALA A 92 -2.75 -0.31 8.65
N SER A 93 -3.63 0.27 9.47
CA SER A 93 -3.31 1.28 10.49
C SER A 93 -2.31 0.74 11.53
N ASP A 94 -2.55 -0.47 12.05
CA ASP A 94 -1.69 -1.10 13.05
C ASP A 94 -0.31 -1.41 12.48
N LEU A 95 -0.25 -1.93 11.25
CA LEU A 95 1.02 -2.20 10.55
C LEU A 95 1.79 -0.89 10.28
N ARG A 96 1.10 0.18 9.89
CA ARG A 96 1.71 1.50 9.64
C ARG A 96 2.30 2.10 10.91
N MET A 97 1.56 2.06 12.02
CA MET A 97 2.05 2.51 13.33
C MET A 97 3.27 1.70 13.76
N PHE A 98 3.21 0.37 13.61
CA PHE A 98 4.31 -0.51 13.93
C PHE A 98 5.57 -0.20 13.11
N LYS A 99 5.44 -0.07 11.77
CA LYS A 99 6.56 0.29 10.87
C LYS A 99 7.22 1.61 11.28
N ARG A 100 6.41 2.64 11.59
CA ARG A 100 6.89 3.96 12.04
C ARG A 100 7.65 3.89 13.37
N SER A 101 7.15 3.14 14.35
CA SER A 101 7.84 2.96 15.64
C SER A 101 9.22 2.31 15.49
N LYS A 102 9.41 1.47 14.46
CA LYS A 102 10.70 0.84 14.17
C LYS A 102 11.67 1.74 13.40
N SER A 103 11.17 2.63 12.53
CA SER A 103 12.02 3.57 11.80
C SER A 103 12.47 4.76 12.65
N ALA A 104 11.69 5.15 13.67
CA ALA A 104 12.04 6.24 14.59
C ALA A 104 13.04 5.83 15.69
N ALA A 105 13.32 4.53 15.84
CA ALA A 105 14.22 3.98 16.84
C ALA A 105 15.61 3.62 16.27
N GLY A 106 15.91 4.03 15.04
CA GLY A 106 17.18 3.79 14.33
C GLY A 106 18.00 5.05 14.16
#